data_AF-A0A662EZG0-F1
#
_entry.id   AF-A0A662EZG0-F1
#
_cell.length_a   1.000
_cell.length_b   1.000
_cell.length_c   1.000
_cell.angle_alpha   90.00
_cell.angle_beta   90.00
_cell.angle_gamma   90.00
#
_symmetry.space_group_name_H-M   'P 1'
#
loop_
_entity.id
_entity.type
_entity.pdbx_description
1 polymer ?
#
loop_
_entity_poly.entity_id
_entity_poly.type
_entity_poly.pdbx_seq_one_letter_code
_entity_poly.pdbx_strand_id
1 'polypeptide(L)'
;MLIVGKSATSDGSVLIARNEDFPGNWAKHIIVVPKADHKPGETIESATGFSMPLPPVTYGYISLQDWDPSQGRFNEGGINEYQVGVSAT
;
A
#
# COMPACT_ATOMS: atom_id res chain seq x y z
N MET A 1 13.31 -4.67 7.81
CA MET A 1 12.06 -5.42 7.60
C MET A 1 12.00 -6.59 8.56
N LEU A 2 10.84 -6.87 9.14
CA LEU A 2 10.55 -8.01 10.00
C LEU A 2 9.36 -8.78 9.40
N ILE A 3 9.49 -10.11 9.32
CA ILE A 3 8.42 -11.01 8.89
C ILE A 3 8.34 -12.13 9.92
N VAL A 4 7.14 -12.42 10.41
CA VAL A 4 6.89 -13.49 11.37
C VAL A 4 5.79 -14.39 10.81
N GLY A 5 6.12 -15.66 10.58
CA GLY A 5 5.15 -16.65 10.13
C GLY A 5 4.19 -17.06 11.24
N LYS A 6 3.00 -17.54 10.85
CA LYS A 6 1.93 -17.95 11.78
C LYS A 6 2.33 -18.93 12.88
N SER A 7 3.33 -19.78 12.64
CA SER A 7 3.80 -20.76 13.63
C SER A 7 4.84 -20.17 14.60
N ALA A 8 5.28 -18.94 14.37
CA ALA A 8 6.27 -18.24 15.20
C ALA A 8 5.64 -17.12 16.06
N THR A 9 4.36 -16.79 15.86
CA THR A 9 3.58 -15.90 16.72
C THR A 9 2.82 -16.70 17.78
N SER A 10 2.51 -16.08 18.93
CA SER A 10 1.76 -16.74 20.02
C SER A 10 0.27 -16.88 19.73
N ASP A 11 -0.26 -16.12 18.78
CA ASP A 11 -1.69 -16.06 18.44
C ASP A 11 -2.02 -16.60 17.03
N GLY A 12 -1.02 -17.10 16.29
CA GLY A 12 -1.22 -17.61 14.94
C GLY A 12 -1.30 -16.54 13.83
N SER A 13 -1.11 -15.25 14.16
CA SER A 13 -1.08 -14.17 13.18
C SER A 13 0.17 -14.22 12.28
N VAL A 14 0.08 -13.68 11.07
CA VAL A 14 1.24 -13.38 10.22
C VAL A 14 1.55 -11.90 10.38
N LEU A 15 2.81 -11.57 10.70
CA LEU A 15 3.23 -10.19 10.90
C LEU A 15 4.21 -9.80 9.80
N ILE A 16 3.97 -8.63 9.19
CA ILE A 16 4.93 -7.92 8.35
C ILE A 16 5.11 -6.53 8.96
N ALA A 17 6.36 -6.10 9.13
CA ALA A 17 6.67 -4.78 9.67
C ALA A 17 7.93 -4.21 9.02
N ARG A 18 7.95 -2.89 8.87
CA ARG A 18 9.07 -2.14 8.33
C ARG A 18 9.03 -0.72 8.89
N ASN A 19 10.20 -0.19 9.22
CA ASN A 19 10.36 1.25 9.38
C ASN A 19 10.57 1.84 8.00
N GLU A 20 9.73 2.81 7.64
CA GLU A 20 10.03 3.64 6.49
C GLU A 20 10.96 4.76 6.93
N ASP A 21 12.15 4.80 6.31
CA ASP A 21 13.20 5.74 6.64
C ASP A 21 13.15 6.90 5.65
N PHE A 22 12.72 8.06 6.12
CA PHE A 22 12.73 9.34 5.42
C PHE A 22 12.98 10.46 6.47
N PRO A 23 13.23 11.74 6.11
CA PRO A 23 13.27 12.84 7.08
C PRO A 23 12.31 12.68 8.26
N GLY A 24 12.82 12.78 9.49
CA GLY A 24 12.06 12.41 10.70
C GLY A 24 10.83 13.29 11.00
N ASN A 25 10.62 14.36 10.22
CA ASN A 25 9.44 15.22 10.26
C ASN A 25 8.51 15.00 9.05
N TRP A 26 8.60 13.85 8.38
CA TRP A 26 7.74 13.49 7.26
C TRP A 26 6.50 12.74 7.74
N ALA A 27 5.38 13.44 7.79
CA ALA A 27 4.13 12.84 8.26
C ALA A 27 3.57 11.83 7.24
N LYS A 28 2.84 10.83 7.74
CA LYS A 28 2.10 9.86 6.92
C LYS A 28 0.61 9.96 7.24
N HIS A 29 -0.22 9.78 6.22
CA HIS A 29 -1.65 9.61 6.37
C HIS A 29 -2.02 8.12 6.36
N ILE A 30 -2.90 7.71 7.28
CA ILE A 30 -3.64 6.47 7.15
C ILE A 30 -4.90 6.78 6.37
N ILE A 31 -4.99 6.27 5.14
CA ILE A 31 -6.16 6.49 4.28
C ILE A 31 -6.87 5.18 3.98
N VAL A 32 -8.18 5.26 3.74
CA VAL A 32 -9.00 4.16 3.23
C VAL A 32 -9.26 4.43 1.75
N VAL A 33 -8.73 3.58 0.89
CA VAL A 33 -9.03 3.61 -0.54
C VAL A 33 -10.21 2.67 -0.79
N PRO A 34 -11.35 3.17 -1.29
CA PRO A 34 -12.50 2.32 -1.56
C PRO A 34 -12.25 1.40 -2.76
N LYS A 35 -12.96 0.28 -2.81
CA LYS A 35 -13.08 -0.55 -4.01
C LYS A 35 -13.58 0.29 -5.19
N ALA A 36 -13.06 0.05 -6.37
CA ALA A 36 -13.46 0.75 -7.59
C ALA A 36 -13.59 -0.21 -8.79
N ASP A 37 -14.56 0.10 -9.66
CA ASP A 37 -14.69 -0.48 -10.99
C ASP A 37 -14.07 0.48 -12.02
N HIS A 38 -13.33 -0.06 -12.98
CA HIS A 38 -12.56 0.72 -13.97
C HIS A 38 -13.06 0.46 -15.39
N LYS A 39 -12.94 1.48 -16.25
CA LYS A 39 -13.31 1.35 -17.66
C LYS A 39 -12.26 0.52 -18.42
N PRO A 40 -12.64 -0.22 -19.48
CA PRO A 40 -11.67 -0.88 -20.35
C PRO A 40 -10.63 0.11 -20.90
N GLY A 41 -9.34 -0.19 -20.71
CA GLY A 41 -8.23 0.64 -21.16
C GLY A 41 -7.88 1.81 -20.23
N GLU A 42 -8.53 1.94 -19.07
CA GLU A 42 -8.11 2.87 -18.03
C GLU A 42 -6.71 2.50 -17.53
N THR A 43 -5.84 3.50 -17.34
CA THR A 43 -4.46 3.30 -16.89
C THR A 43 -4.20 4.07 -15.61
N ILE A 44 -3.20 3.60 -14.86
CA ILE A 44 -2.58 4.35 -13.78
C ILE A 44 -1.15 4.72 -14.20
N GLU A 45 -0.73 5.93 -13.85
CA GLU A 45 0.63 6.42 -14.08
C GLU A 45 1.33 6.64 -12.74
N SER A 46 2.59 6.24 -12.68
CA SER A 46 3.47 6.44 -11.54
C SER A 46 4.19 7.79 -11.62
N ALA A 47 4.85 8.20 -10.53
CA ALA A 47 5.62 9.44 -10.48
C ALA A 47 6.79 9.49 -11.48
N THR A 48 7.24 8.34 -12.00
CA THR A 48 8.32 8.25 -13.00
C THR A 48 7.81 8.25 -14.44
N GLY A 49 6.50 8.39 -14.66
CA GLY A 49 5.88 8.32 -15.99
C GLY A 49 5.65 6.91 -16.50
N PHE A 50 6.00 5.87 -15.73
CA PHE A 50 5.59 4.50 -16.06
C PHE A 50 4.07 4.37 -15.92
N SER A 51 3.42 3.78 -16.92
CA SER A 51 1.98 3.56 -16.96
C SER A 51 1.63 2.09 -17.16
N MET A 52 0.55 1.63 -16.51
CA MET A 52 0.01 0.28 -16.68
C MET A 52 -1.53 0.32 -16.71
N PRO A 53 -2.18 -0.61 -17.42
CA PRO A 53 -3.63 -0.73 -17.39
C PRO A 53 -4.11 -1.15 -15.99
N LEU A 54 -5.21 -0.54 -15.55
CA LEU A 54 -5.91 -0.98 -14.35
C LEU A 54 -6.71 -2.26 -14.66
N PRO A 55 -6.81 -3.20 -13.70
CA PRO A 55 -7.77 -4.29 -13.81
C PRO A 55 -9.20 -3.74 -13.81
N PRO A 56 -10.21 -4.50 -14.27
CA PRO A 56 -11.61 -4.06 -14.24
C PRO A 56 -12.11 -3.68 -12.85
N VAL A 57 -11.53 -4.26 -11.80
CA VAL A 57 -11.86 -3.99 -10.40
C VAL A 57 -10.58 -3.89 -9.59
N THR A 58 -10.46 -2.83 -8.79
CA THR A 58 -9.48 -2.74 -7.71
C THR A 58 -10.17 -2.88 -6.36
N TYR A 59 -9.55 -3.62 -5.44
CA TYR A 59 -10.11 -3.86 -4.11
C TYR A 59 -9.88 -2.69 -3.18
N GLY A 60 -10.77 -2.55 -2.18
CA GLY A 60 -10.59 -1.56 -1.13
C GLY A 60 -9.41 -1.93 -0.22
N TYR A 61 -8.65 -0.94 0.23
CA TYR A 61 -7.48 -1.16 1.10
C TYR A 61 -7.17 0.04 1.99
N ILE A 62 -6.51 -0.21 3.11
CA ILE A 62 -5.84 0.84 3.89
C ILE A 62 -4.45 1.10 3.34
N SER A 63 -4.00 2.35 3.33
CA SER A 63 -2.70 2.77 2.81
C SER A 63 -2.01 3.76 3.74
N LEU A 64 -0.68 3.71 3.80
CA LEU A 64 0.17 4.63 4.55
C LEU A 64 0.83 5.62 3.58
N GLN A 65 0.08 6.63 3.16
CA GLN A 65 0.50 7.58 2.13
C GLN A 65 1.35 8.72 2.71
N ASP A 66 2.28 9.25 1.92
CA ASP A 66 2.93 10.54 2.20
C ASP A 66 1.94 11.68 2.39
N TRP A 67 2.26 12.59 3.33
CA TRP A 67 1.52 13.84 3.50
C TRP A 67 1.65 14.76 2.27
N ASP A 68 2.83 14.77 1.63
CA ASP A 68 3.11 15.49 0.40
C ASP A 68 3.42 14.50 -0.74
N PRO A 69 2.49 14.30 -1.69
CA PRO A 69 2.68 13.37 -2.79
C PRO A 69 3.46 13.98 -3.99
N SER A 70 4.14 15.12 -3.82
CA SER A 70 4.85 15.82 -4.91
C SER A 70 5.90 14.96 -5.63
N GLN A 71 6.48 13.98 -4.94
CA GLN A 71 7.45 13.03 -5.48
C GLN A 71 6.83 11.66 -5.85
N GLY A 72 5.54 11.49 -5.62
CA GLY A 72 4.84 10.21 -5.68
C GLY A 72 4.01 9.99 -4.42
N ARG A 73 3.05 9.06 -4.47
CA ARG A 73 2.15 8.81 -3.33
C ARG A 73 2.84 8.10 -2.17
N PHE A 74 3.82 7.24 -2.45
CA PHE A 74 4.54 6.43 -1.44
C PHE A 74 3.59 5.80 -0.42
N ASN A 75 2.79 4.84 -0.88
CA ASN A 75 1.75 4.18 -0.10
C ASN A 75 2.29 3.20 0.97
N GLU A 76 3.60 2.90 0.92
CA GLU A 76 4.46 2.15 1.85
C GLU A 76 4.01 0.75 2.34
N GLY A 77 2.81 0.66 2.88
CA GLY A 77 2.20 -0.58 3.34
C GLY A 77 0.69 -0.45 3.46
N GLY A 78 0.03 -1.60 3.40
CA GLY A 78 -1.42 -1.65 3.43
C GLY A 78 -1.97 -3.06 3.56
N ILE A 79 -3.27 -3.15 3.85
CA ILE A 79 -4.04 -4.39 3.90
C ILE A 79 -5.33 -4.16 3.12
N ASN A 80 -5.67 -5.07 2.20
CA ASN A 80 -6.90 -4.99 1.42
C ASN A 80 -8.09 -5.70 2.09
N GLU A 81 -9.29 -5.58 1.50
CA GLU A 81 -10.53 -6.20 1.97
C GLU A 81 -10.50 -7.74 2.02
N TYR A 82 -9.48 -8.37 1.41
CA TYR A 82 -9.23 -9.81 1.44
C TYR A 82 -8.09 -10.21 2.40
N GLN A 83 -7.66 -9.31 3.28
CA GLN A 83 -6.63 -9.53 4.29
C GLN A 83 -5.24 -9.85 3.71
N VAL A 84 -4.97 -9.39 2.48
CA VAL A 84 -3.63 -9.45 1.90
C VAL A 84 -2.86 -8.21 2.35
N GLY A 85 -1.82 -8.42 3.15
CA GLY A 85 -0.89 -7.37 3.59
C GLY A 85 0.32 -7.25 2.66
N VAL A 86 0.71 -6.03 2.31
CA VAL A 86 1.89 -5.73 1.49
C VAL A 86 2.68 -4.58 2.11
N SER A 87 4.01 -4.61 1.96
CA SER A 87 4.88 -3.44 2.14
C SER A 87 5.84 -3.36 0.94
N ALA A 88 6.01 -2.17 0.36
CA ALA A 88 6.77 -1.94 -0.88
C ALA A 88 7.36 -0.52 -0.91
N THR A 89 8.53 -0.34 -1.55
CA THR A 89 9.56 0.59 -1.07
C THR A 89 10.05 1.62 -2.08
#